data_AF-A0A376YBR1-F1
#
_entry.id   AF-A0A376YBR1-F1
#
_cell.length_a   1.000
_cell.length_b   1.000
_cell.length_c   1.000
_cell.angle_alpha   90.00
_cell.angle_beta   90.00
_cell.angle_gamma   90.00
#
_symmetry.space_group_name_H-M   'P 1'
#
loop_
_entity.id
_entity.type
_entity.pdbx_description
1 polymer ?
#
loop_
_entity_poly.entity_id
_entity_poly.type
_entity_poly.pdbx_seq_one_letter_code
_entity_poly.pdbx_strand_id
1 'polypeptide(L)'
;MPGYSAPSAGTAALNHSGKVDTHNFYGTDSDYDDSTTDTATMRFEHDINDNTTIRNTTRWSRVKQDYLMTAIMGGASNITQPTSDVNSWTWSRTANTKDVSNKILTNQTNLTSTFYTGSIGHDVSTGVEFTRETQTNYGVNPVTLPAVNIYHLTAAFIPAA
;
A
#
# COMPACT_ATOMS: atom_id res chain seq x y z
N MET A 1 -1.73 -18.66 16.31
CA MET A 1 -1.69 -17.29 16.88
C MET A 1 -2.44 -17.32 18.21
N PRO A 2 -1.91 -16.75 19.31
CA PRO A 2 -2.64 -16.70 20.58
C PRO A 2 -3.98 -15.95 20.40
N GLY A 3 -5.10 -16.56 20.76
CA GLY A 3 -6.43 -15.95 20.68
C GLY A 3 -7.26 -16.28 19.43
N TYR A 4 -6.74 -17.04 18.46
CA TYR A 4 -7.54 -17.53 17.33
C TYR A 4 -8.07 -18.94 17.62
N SER A 5 -9.39 -19.08 17.69
CA SER A 5 -10.09 -20.37 17.67
C SER A 5 -10.57 -20.68 16.26
N ALA A 6 -10.90 -21.95 16.02
CA ALA A 6 -11.62 -22.39 14.83
C ALA A 6 -12.84 -21.50 14.57
N PRO A 7 -13.10 -21.11 13.30
CA PRO A 7 -14.17 -20.17 12.95
C PRO A 7 -15.58 -20.75 13.13
N SER A 8 -15.72 -22.07 13.32
CA SER A 8 -17.00 -22.74 13.60
C SER A 8 -16.78 -24.08 14.31
N ALA A 9 -17.86 -24.66 14.85
CA ALA A 9 -17.82 -26.02 15.41
C ALA A 9 -17.39 -27.07 14.36
N GLY A 10 -17.79 -26.89 13.10
CA GLY A 10 -17.40 -27.78 12.00
C GLY A 10 -15.92 -27.69 11.59
N THR A 11 -15.17 -26.74 12.15
CA THR A 11 -13.72 -26.57 11.92
C THR A 11 -12.90 -26.74 13.20
N ALA A 12 -13.52 -27.27 14.26
CA ALA A 12 -12.94 -27.37 15.61
C ALA A 12 -11.62 -28.13 15.68
N ALA A 13 -11.33 -29.02 14.72
CA ALA A 13 -10.04 -29.71 14.61
C ALA A 13 -8.85 -28.74 14.53
N LEU A 14 -9.04 -27.51 14.02
CA LEU A 14 -8.01 -26.46 13.98
C LEU A 14 -7.61 -25.93 15.36
N ASN A 15 -8.45 -26.10 16.40
CA ASN A 15 -8.08 -25.69 17.76
C ASN A 15 -6.98 -26.57 18.36
N HIS A 16 -6.86 -27.80 17.85
CA HIS A 16 -5.94 -28.82 18.34
C HIS A 16 -4.87 -29.18 17.31
N SER A 17 -4.88 -28.52 16.14
CA SER A 17 -3.86 -28.71 15.14
C SER A 17 -2.56 -27.97 15.52
N GLY A 18 -1.44 -28.48 15.02
CA GLY A 18 -0.16 -27.81 15.17
C GLY A 18 -0.17 -26.41 14.54
N LYS A 19 0.78 -25.58 14.95
CA LYS A 19 1.05 -24.31 14.25
C LYS A 19 1.52 -24.62 12.82
N VAL A 20 1.06 -23.83 11.86
CA VAL A 20 1.63 -23.81 10.51
C VAL A 20 3.07 -23.28 10.55
N ASP A 21 3.89 -23.65 9.56
CA ASP A 21 5.23 -23.08 9.40
C ASP A 21 5.12 -21.59 9.05
N THR A 22 5.86 -20.74 9.75
CA THR A 22 5.89 -19.29 9.54
C THR A 22 6.59 -18.88 8.26
N HIS A 23 7.36 -19.78 7.63
CA HIS A 23 8.01 -19.54 6.33
C HIS A 23 7.12 -19.87 5.14
N ASN A 24 5.92 -20.40 5.38
CA ASN A 24 5.00 -20.73 4.31
C ASN A 24 4.56 -19.46 3.55
N PHE A 25 4.86 -19.39 2.26
CA PHE A 25 4.31 -18.38 1.36
C PHE A 25 2.98 -18.87 0.78
N TYR A 26 1.89 -18.16 1.11
CA TYR A 26 0.54 -18.51 0.66
C TYR A 26 0.12 -17.83 -0.63
N GLY A 27 1.00 -17.06 -1.28
CA GLY A 27 0.71 -16.42 -2.55
C GLY A 27 0.76 -17.35 -3.74
N THR A 28 0.79 -16.78 -4.94
CA THR A 28 1.00 -17.50 -6.21
C THR A 28 2.29 -17.04 -6.88
N ASP A 29 2.78 -17.81 -7.84
CA ASP A 29 3.96 -17.39 -8.64
C ASP A 29 3.64 -16.19 -9.56
N SER A 30 2.36 -15.84 -9.67
CA SER A 30 1.86 -14.68 -10.42
C SER A 30 1.71 -13.43 -9.55
N ASP A 31 1.93 -13.53 -8.23
CA ASP A 31 1.87 -12.36 -7.35
C ASP A 31 3.06 -11.42 -7.66
N TYR A 32 2.78 -10.13 -7.85
CA TYR A 32 3.77 -9.09 -8.13
C TYR A 32 3.30 -7.75 -7.55
N ASP A 33 4.25 -6.83 -7.33
CA ASP A 33 3.96 -5.44 -6.97
C ASP A 33 5.03 -4.53 -7.59
N ASP A 34 4.65 -3.90 -8.70
CA ASP A 34 5.52 -3.00 -9.45
C ASP A 34 5.12 -1.55 -9.18
N SER A 35 6.12 -0.70 -8.96
CA SER A 35 5.88 0.73 -8.80
C SER A 35 6.99 1.58 -9.40
N THR A 36 6.60 2.73 -9.93
CA THR A 36 7.52 3.72 -10.49
C THR A 36 7.18 5.10 -9.94
N THR A 37 8.22 5.87 -9.62
CA THR A 37 8.09 7.23 -9.12
C THR A 37 8.95 8.17 -9.96
N ASP A 38 8.30 9.15 -10.59
CA ASP A 38 8.96 10.22 -11.34
C ASP A 38 8.70 11.53 -10.61
N THR A 39 9.74 12.25 -10.20
CA THR A 39 9.60 13.53 -9.51
C THR A 39 10.57 14.56 -10.06
N ALA A 40 10.04 15.73 -10.42
CA ALA A 40 10.83 16.90 -10.78
C ALA A 40 10.52 18.04 -9.81
N THR A 41 11.57 18.62 -9.23
CA THR A 41 11.46 19.76 -8.33
C THR A 41 12.34 20.90 -8.84
N MET A 42 11.77 22.09 -8.90
CA MET A 42 12.49 23.33 -9.21
C MET A 42 12.26 24.30 -8.06
N ARG A 43 13.34 24.90 -7.56
CA ARG A 43 13.29 25.89 -6.49
C ARG A 43 14.05 27.14 -6.89
N PHE A 44 13.39 28.27 -6.79
CA PHE A 44 13.98 29.59 -6.90
C PHE A 44 14.06 30.23 -5.52
N GLU A 45 15.19 30.88 -5.24
CA GLU A 45 15.40 31.66 -4.03
C GLU A 45 15.96 33.02 -4.46
N HIS A 46 15.42 34.09 -3.89
CA HIS A 46 15.89 35.45 -4.11
C HIS A 46 15.93 36.20 -2.78
N ASP A 47 17.11 36.66 -2.42
CA ASP A 47 17.29 37.57 -1.31
C ASP A 47 16.92 38.98 -1.78
N ILE A 48 15.80 39.48 -1.28
CA ILE A 48 15.32 40.85 -1.56
C ILE A 48 16.25 41.85 -0.87
N ASN A 49 16.73 41.50 0.32
CA ASN A 49 17.79 42.16 1.09
C ASN A 49 18.36 41.16 2.12
N ASP A 50 19.36 41.60 2.91
CA ASP A 50 20.05 40.78 3.91
C ASP A 50 19.14 40.13 4.97
N ASN A 51 17.92 40.65 5.14
CA ASN A 51 16.97 40.20 6.15
C ASN A 51 15.68 39.63 5.56
N THR A 52 15.53 39.55 4.24
CA THR A 52 14.29 39.11 3.60
C THR A 52 14.56 38.26 2.37
N THR A 53 14.09 37.01 2.38
CA THR A 53 14.23 36.06 1.27
C THR A 53 12.86 35.58 0.82
N ILE A 54 12.63 35.55 -0.49
CA ILE A 54 11.49 34.88 -1.10
C ILE A 54 11.94 33.58 -1.76
N ARG A 55 11.16 32.52 -1.57
CA ARG A 55 11.37 31.20 -2.16
C ARG A 55 10.13 30.78 -2.93
N ASN A 56 10.31 30.21 -4.12
CA ASN A 56 9.25 29.53 -4.86
C ASN A 56 9.69 28.11 -5.20
N THR A 57 8.95 27.11 -4.75
CA THR A 57 9.20 25.70 -5.06
C THR A 57 8.06 25.17 -5.91
N THR A 58 8.37 24.70 -7.12
CA THR A 58 7.44 23.94 -7.95
C THR A 58 7.85 22.47 -7.93
N ARG A 59 6.90 21.57 -7.67
CA ARG A 59 7.11 20.12 -7.78
C ARG A 59 6.01 19.50 -8.61
N TRP A 60 6.43 18.74 -9.62
CA TRP A 60 5.58 17.76 -10.26
C TRP A 60 6.04 16.37 -9.84
N SER A 61 5.11 15.49 -9.50
CA SER A 61 5.40 14.10 -9.21
C SER A 61 4.30 13.19 -9.71
N ARG A 62 4.69 11.99 -10.15
CA ARG A 62 3.79 10.91 -10.53
C ARG A 62 4.28 9.61 -9.90
N VAL A 63 3.35 8.90 -9.28
CA VAL A 63 3.54 7.53 -8.82
C VAL A 63 2.58 6.64 -9.60
N LYS A 64 3.11 5.57 -10.18
CA LYS A 64 2.31 4.47 -10.73
C LYS A 64 2.56 3.22 -9.90
N GLN A 65 1.52 2.44 -9.66
CA GLN A 65 1.62 1.16 -9.00
C GLN A 65 0.61 0.18 -9.60
N ASP A 66 1.08 -1.01 -9.91
CA ASP A 66 0.26 -2.13 -10.34
C ASP A 66 0.69 -3.40 -9.61
N TYR A 67 -0.28 -4.12 -9.04
CA TYR A 67 -0.02 -5.33 -8.27
C TYR A 67 -1.14 -6.37 -8.38
N LEU A 68 -0.73 -7.62 -8.17
CA LEU A 68 -1.57 -8.75 -7.82
C LEU A 68 -0.99 -9.37 -6.54
N MET A 69 -1.80 -9.45 -5.49
CA MET A 69 -1.41 -10.05 -4.22
C MET A 69 -2.49 -10.99 -3.72
N THR A 70 -2.05 -12.11 -3.13
CA THR A 70 -2.96 -13.07 -2.50
C THR A 70 -3.32 -12.67 -1.07
N ALA A 71 -4.62 -12.59 -0.79
CA ALA A 71 -5.17 -12.64 0.57
C ALA A 71 -5.74 -14.03 0.87
N ILE A 72 -5.41 -14.61 2.03
CA ILE A 72 -6.00 -15.87 2.49
C ILE A 72 -7.23 -15.61 3.36
N MET A 73 -8.28 -16.41 3.17
CA MET A 73 -9.52 -16.32 3.95
C MET A 73 -9.75 -17.61 4.71
N GLY A 74 -9.85 -17.50 6.04
CA GLY A 74 -10.04 -18.63 6.97
C GLY A 74 -11.39 -18.64 7.67
N GLY A 75 -12.41 -17.98 7.11
CA GLY A 75 -13.77 -18.05 7.64
C GLY A 75 -14.37 -19.44 7.42
N ALA A 76 -15.43 -19.78 8.16
CA ALA A 76 -16.07 -21.11 8.05
C ALA A 76 -16.53 -21.46 6.63
N SER A 77 -16.96 -20.47 5.84
CA SER A 77 -17.35 -20.62 4.43
C SER A 77 -16.18 -20.70 3.45
N ASN A 78 -14.96 -20.45 3.91
CA ASN A 78 -13.74 -20.41 3.10
C ASN A 78 -12.88 -21.66 3.24
N ILE A 79 -13.22 -22.55 4.18
CA ILE A 79 -12.47 -23.76 4.48
C ILE A 79 -13.13 -24.95 3.79
N THR A 80 -12.41 -25.58 2.89
CA THR A 80 -12.80 -26.87 2.30
C THR A 80 -12.14 -28.00 3.07
N GLN A 81 -12.93 -29.03 3.39
CA GLN A 81 -12.52 -30.18 4.20
C GLN A 81 -12.68 -31.48 3.39
N PRO A 82 -11.73 -31.82 2.49
CA PRO A 82 -11.82 -33.05 1.69
C PRO A 82 -11.89 -34.33 2.54
N THR A 83 -11.21 -34.31 3.69
CA THR A 83 -11.19 -35.40 4.68
C THR A 83 -11.24 -34.82 6.10
N SER A 84 -11.34 -35.67 7.11
CA SER A 84 -11.20 -35.28 8.52
C SER A 84 -9.77 -34.90 8.92
N ASP A 85 -8.76 -35.21 8.09
CA ASP A 85 -7.39 -34.81 8.32
C ASP A 85 -7.20 -33.33 7.96
N VAL A 86 -6.81 -32.51 8.94
CA VAL A 86 -6.53 -31.08 8.76
C VAL A 86 -5.43 -30.81 7.73
N ASN A 87 -4.55 -31.79 7.51
CA ASN A 87 -3.51 -31.72 6.48
C ASN A 87 -4.07 -31.76 5.06
N SER A 88 -5.35 -32.11 4.86
CA SER A 88 -6.00 -32.04 3.55
C SER A 88 -6.82 -30.77 3.35
N TRP A 89 -6.96 -29.90 4.37
CA TRP A 89 -7.86 -28.76 4.33
C TRP A 89 -7.25 -27.60 3.54
N THR A 90 -8.10 -26.88 2.81
CA THR A 90 -7.68 -25.70 2.05
C THR A 90 -8.48 -24.47 2.47
N TRP A 91 -7.81 -23.33 2.44
CA TRP A 91 -8.39 -22.01 2.61
C TRP A 91 -8.52 -21.34 1.25
N SER A 92 -9.59 -20.57 1.03
CA SER A 92 -9.75 -19.83 -0.23
C SER A 92 -8.75 -18.66 -0.30
N ARG A 93 -8.20 -18.44 -1.49
CA ARG A 93 -7.43 -17.24 -1.84
C ARG A 93 -8.33 -16.20 -2.50
N THR A 94 -8.13 -14.94 -2.17
CA THR A 94 -8.76 -13.77 -2.81
C THR A 94 -7.67 -12.91 -3.45
N ALA A 95 -7.86 -12.53 -4.71
CA ALA A 95 -6.96 -11.62 -5.40
C ALA A 95 -7.21 -10.18 -4.92
N ASN A 96 -6.19 -9.58 -4.30
CA ASN A 96 -6.12 -8.14 -4.11
C ASN A 96 -5.34 -7.58 -5.30
N THR A 97 -5.99 -6.75 -6.09
CA THR A 97 -5.38 -6.13 -7.27
C THR A 97 -5.48 -4.61 -7.19
N LYS A 98 -4.49 -3.94 -7.75
CA LYS A 98 -4.54 -2.49 -7.97
C LYS A 98 -3.78 -2.18 -9.25
N ASP A 99 -4.28 -1.20 -9.98
CA ASP A 99 -3.55 -0.50 -11.03
C ASP A 99 -3.93 0.97 -10.87
N VAL A 100 -2.97 1.81 -10.49
CA VAL A 100 -3.21 3.18 -10.09
C VAL A 100 -2.12 4.13 -10.57
N SER A 101 -2.53 5.31 -11.01
CA SER A 101 -1.65 6.46 -11.24
C SER A 101 -2.08 7.63 -10.35
N ASN A 102 -1.19 8.07 -9.46
CA ASN A 102 -1.31 9.28 -8.68
C ASN A 102 -0.39 10.36 -9.26
N LYS A 103 -0.88 11.59 -9.36
CA LYS A 103 -0.10 12.76 -9.80
C LYS A 103 -0.33 13.93 -8.86
N ILE A 104 0.73 14.67 -8.59
CA ILE A 104 0.68 15.94 -7.88
C ILE A 104 1.45 17.00 -8.66
N LEU A 105 0.87 18.19 -8.75
CA LEU A 105 1.56 19.41 -9.14
C LEU A 105 1.33 20.45 -8.05
N THR A 106 2.40 20.91 -7.42
CA THR A 106 2.35 21.93 -6.36
C THR A 106 3.29 23.08 -6.69
N ASN A 107 2.85 24.30 -6.35
CA ASN A 107 3.67 25.50 -6.33
C ASN A 107 3.52 26.17 -4.95
N GLN A 108 4.62 26.30 -4.24
CA GLN A 108 4.69 26.85 -2.89
C GLN A 108 5.57 28.11 -2.92
N THR A 109 5.00 29.26 -2.56
CA THR A 109 5.75 30.50 -2.36
C THR A 109 5.87 30.78 -0.86
N ASN A 110 7.08 31.01 -0.38
CA ASN A 110 7.36 31.34 1.01
C ASN A 110 8.20 32.63 1.08
N LEU A 111 7.85 33.51 2.01
CA LEU A 111 8.58 34.73 2.35
C LEU A 111 9.04 34.61 3.80
N THR A 112 10.35 34.72 4.00
CA THR A 112 10.95 34.85 5.33
C THR A 112 11.52 36.24 5.50
N SER A 113 11.24 36.91 6.62
CA SER A 113 11.76 38.25 6.91
C SER A 113 12.06 38.43 8.40
N THR A 114 13.21 39.03 8.70
CA THR A 114 13.60 39.48 10.03
C THR A 114 13.50 41.00 10.11
N PHE A 115 12.74 41.54 11.07
CA PHE A 115 12.60 42.98 11.26
C PHE A 115 12.27 43.34 12.71
N TYR A 116 12.35 44.62 13.07
CA TYR A 116 12.01 45.11 14.41
C TYR A 116 10.78 46.01 14.38
N THR A 117 9.95 45.92 15.41
CA THR A 117 8.92 46.93 15.73
C THR A 117 9.26 47.54 17.10
N GLY A 118 10.01 48.65 17.11
CA GLY A 118 10.58 49.19 18.34
C GLY A 118 11.68 48.29 18.90
N SER A 119 11.62 47.93 20.18
CA SER A 119 12.59 47.03 20.82
C SER A 119 12.31 45.53 20.59
N ILE A 120 11.19 45.19 19.93
CA ILE A 120 10.78 43.81 19.69
C ILE A 120 11.24 43.38 18.30
N GLY A 121 12.06 42.33 18.24
CA GLY A 121 12.44 41.66 16.98
C GLY A 121 11.39 40.63 16.55
N HIS A 122 11.19 40.50 15.25
CA HIS A 122 10.28 39.55 14.60
C HIS A 122 11.06 38.75 13.56
N ASP A 123 10.91 37.43 13.61
CA ASP A 123 11.26 36.53 12.52
C ASP A 123 9.96 35.95 11.96
N VAL A 124 9.53 36.43 10.81
CA VAL A 124 8.29 36.03 10.16
C VAL A 124 8.59 35.02 9.05
N SER A 125 7.78 33.97 8.98
CA SER A 125 7.67 33.10 7.82
C SER A 125 6.21 32.99 7.41
N THR A 126 5.91 33.32 6.17
CA THR A 126 4.56 33.28 5.61
C THR A 126 4.58 32.76 4.18
N GLY A 127 3.47 32.28 3.66
CA GLY A 127 3.45 31.72 2.32
C GLY A 127 2.05 31.37 1.81
N VAL A 128 2.03 31.00 0.54
CA VAL A 128 0.84 30.53 -0.17
C VAL A 128 1.21 29.29 -0.96
N GLU A 129 0.30 28.32 -0.99
CA GLU A 129 0.44 27.07 -1.73
C GLU A 129 -0.75 26.86 -2.67
N PHE A 130 -0.45 26.41 -3.88
CA PHE A 130 -1.42 25.92 -4.84
C PHE A 130 -1.06 24.50 -5.23
N THR A 131 -1.97 23.57 -4.97
CA THR A 131 -1.75 22.15 -5.23
C THR A 131 -2.91 21.55 -5.99
N ARG A 132 -2.59 20.75 -7.02
CA ARG A 132 -3.55 19.89 -7.72
C ARG A 132 -3.08 18.45 -7.62
N GLU A 133 -3.99 17.61 -7.19
CA GLU A 133 -3.81 16.16 -7.15
C GLU A 133 -4.80 15.49 -8.10
N THR A 134 -4.35 14.44 -8.77
CA THR A 134 -5.24 13.55 -9.52
C THR A 134 -4.89 12.10 -9.22
N GLN A 135 -5.93 11.27 -9.16
CA GLN A 135 -5.81 9.84 -9.01
C GLN A 135 -6.64 9.17 -10.09
N THR A 136 -6.09 8.11 -10.68
CA THR A 136 -6.81 7.24 -11.60
C THR A 136 -6.57 5.80 -11.19
N ASN A 137 -7.64 5.11 -10.80
CA ASN A 137 -7.65 3.67 -10.62
C ASN A 137 -8.10 3.04 -11.95
N TYR A 138 -7.23 2.26 -12.56
CA TYR A 138 -7.55 1.52 -13.77
C TYR A 138 -8.31 0.25 -13.42
N GLY A 139 -9.26 -0.13 -14.27
CA GLY A 139 -9.99 -1.39 -14.12
C GLY A 139 -9.05 -2.56 -14.38
N VAL A 140 -9.12 -3.55 -13.50
CA VAL A 140 -8.36 -4.81 -13.60
C VAL A 140 -9.33 -5.96 -13.81
N ASN A 141 -8.96 -6.92 -14.66
CA ASN A 141 -9.80 -8.09 -14.90
C ASN A 141 -9.93 -8.92 -13.61
N PRO A 142 -11.12 -9.45 -13.29
CA PRO A 142 -11.28 -10.36 -12.16
C PRO A 142 -10.38 -11.58 -12.32
N VAL A 143 -9.61 -11.91 -11.28
CA VAL A 143 -8.76 -13.10 -11.24
C VAL A 143 -9.27 -14.03 -10.14
N THR A 144 -9.45 -15.30 -10.47
CA THR A 144 -9.77 -16.34 -9.50
C THR A 144 -8.50 -17.10 -9.13
N LEU A 145 -8.15 -17.08 -7.84
CA LEU A 145 -6.98 -17.78 -7.32
C LEU A 145 -7.37 -19.17 -6.81
N PRO A 146 -6.54 -20.21 -7.04
CA PRO A 146 -6.81 -21.54 -6.50
C PRO A 146 -6.64 -21.54 -4.98
N ALA A 147 -7.48 -22.30 -4.27
CA ALA A 147 -7.37 -22.48 -2.82
C ALA A 147 -6.00 -23.03 -2.42
N VAL A 148 -5.59 -22.76 -1.18
CA VAL A 148 -4.28 -23.15 -0.65
C VAL A 148 -4.42 -23.99 0.60
N ASN A 149 -3.61 -25.03 0.70
CA ASN A 149 -3.49 -25.79 1.94
C ASN A 149 -2.52 -25.06 2.87
N ILE A 150 -2.94 -24.83 4.12
CA ILE A 150 -2.16 -24.02 5.06
C ILE A 150 -0.98 -24.77 5.69
N TYR A 151 -1.00 -26.11 5.63
CA TYR A 151 0.01 -27.02 6.19
C TYR A 151 0.98 -27.55 5.14
N HIS A 152 0.51 -27.78 3.90
CA HIS A 152 1.30 -28.34 2.80
C HIS A 152 1.15 -27.48 1.55
N LEU A 153 2.11 -26.60 1.30
CA LEU A 153 2.02 -25.67 0.18
C LEU A 153 2.09 -26.39 -1.17
N THR A 154 1.20 -26.01 -2.08
CA THR A 154 1.30 -26.31 -3.51
C THR A 154 1.51 -24.99 -4.26
N ALA A 155 2.62 -24.88 -4.99
CA ALA A 155 2.84 -23.76 -5.90
C ALA A 155 1.73 -23.73 -6.96
N ALA A 156 1.22 -22.54 -7.26
CA ALA A 156 0.19 -22.36 -8.26
C ALA A 156 0.60 -21.20 -9.17
N PHE A 157 0.69 -21.48 -10.47
CA PHE A 157 0.88 -20.48 -11.51
C PHE A 157 -0.48 -20.13 -12.12
N ILE A 158 -0.75 -18.84 -12.28
CA ILE A 158 -1.93 -18.35 -12.98
C ILE A 158 -1.47 -17.64 -14.25
N PRO A 159 -1.79 -18.14 -15.45
CA PRO A 159 -1.44 -17.46 -16.69
C PRO A 159 -2.10 -16.07 -16.75
N ALA A 160 -1.39 -15.10 -17.29
CA ALA A 160 -2.00 -13.84 -17.69
C ALA A 160 -3.06 -14.11 -18.79
N ALA A 161 -4.24 -13.51 -18.63
CA ALA A 161 -5.33 -13.58 -19.61
C ALA A 161 -5.05 -12.70 -20.83
#